data_AF-M7PPE1-F1
#
_entry.id   AF-M7PPE1-F1
#
_cell.length_a   1.000
_cell.length_b   1.000
_cell.length_c   1.000
_cell.angle_alpha   90.00
_cell.angle_beta   90.00
_cell.angle_gamma   90.00
#
_symmetry.space_group_name_H-M   'P 1'
#
loop_
_entity.id
_entity.type
_entity.pdbx_description
1 polymer ?
#
loop_
_entity_poly.entity_id
_entity_poly.type
_entity_poly.pdbx_seq_one_letter_code
_entity_poly.pdbx_strand_id
1 'polypeptide(L)'
;MIKRPATGRRLFVLDTNVLMHDPTALFRFDEHDIYLPMVVLEELDRGKKGLSEVSRNVRQVSRFLDDLLLQAPDNDAITDGIPLPSVTSENMPDASGRLFFQTAQIPHELPKELPGHSGDNSILSVAIHL
;
A
#
# COMPACT_ATOMS: atom_id res chain seq x y z
N MET A 1 11.34 22.96 5.85
CA MET A 1 11.95 21.91 6.68
C MET A 1 12.40 20.79 5.75
N ILE A 2 13.69 20.72 5.41
CA ILE A 2 14.23 19.68 4.51
C ILE A 2 14.46 18.44 5.38
N LYS A 3 13.57 17.44 5.29
CA LYS A 3 13.76 16.15 5.96
C LYS A 3 15.03 15.50 5.38
N ARG A 4 16.02 15.24 6.23
CA ARG A 4 17.19 14.43 5.86
C ARG A 4 16.70 13.07 5.35
N PRO A 5 17.30 12.49 4.29
CA PRO A 5 16.98 11.12 3.91
C PRO A 5 17.39 10.22 5.08
N ALA A 6 16.40 9.56 5.70
CA ALA A 6 16.67 8.55 6.71
C ALA A 6 17.44 7.39 6.06
N THR A 7 18.58 7.06 6.64
CA THR A 7 19.45 5.97 6.21
C THR A 7 18.94 4.67 6.85
N GLY A 8 18.08 3.93 6.14
CA GLY A 8 17.53 2.64 6.60
C GLY A 8 16.24 2.24 5.87
N ARG A 9 15.86 0.96 5.99
CA ARG A 9 14.57 0.44 5.53
C ARG A 9 13.44 1.19 6.22
N ARG A 10 12.46 1.67 5.45
CA ARG A 10 11.29 2.40 5.95
C ARG A 10 10.03 1.64 5.60
N LEU A 11 8.98 1.90 6.37
CA LEU A 11 7.62 1.45 6.08
C LEU A 11 6.85 2.61 5.44
N PHE A 12 6.32 2.40 4.23
CA PHE A 12 5.49 3.36 3.51
C PHE A 12 4.03 2.95 3.59
N VAL A 13 3.18 3.85 4.08
CA VAL A 13 1.73 3.66 3.99
C VAL A 13 1.27 4.26 2.67
N LEU A 14 0.66 3.43 1.81
CA LEU A 14 0.14 3.91 0.52
C LEU A 14 -1.29 4.38 0.64
N ASP A 15 -1.59 5.41 -0.14
CA ASP A 15 -2.92 5.95 -0.36
C ASP A 15 -3.46 5.48 -1.73
N THR A 16 -4.77 5.36 -1.83
CA THR A 16 -5.49 4.97 -3.04
C THR A 16 -5.22 5.94 -4.19
N ASN A 17 -5.09 7.24 -3.92
CA ASN A 17 -4.84 8.23 -4.99
C ASN A 17 -3.54 7.95 -5.74
N VAL A 18 -2.49 7.55 -5.03
CA VAL A 18 -1.20 7.19 -5.65
C VAL A 18 -1.39 6.01 -6.59
N LEU A 19 -2.11 4.98 -6.14
CA LEU A 19 -2.37 3.76 -6.91
C LEU A 19 -3.34 3.97 -8.08
N MET A 20 -4.33 4.86 -7.91
CA MET A 20 -5.30 5.25 -8.93
C MET A 20 -4.65 6.01 -10.09
N HIS A 21 -3.63 6.83 -9.80
CA HIS A 21 -2.92 7.59 -10.81
C HIS A 21 -1.69 6.87 -11.36
N ASP A 22 -1.08 5.97 -10.59
CA ASP A 22 0.05 5.17 -11.03
C ASP A 22 0.01 3.74 -10.46
N PRO A 23 -0.44 2.74 -11.25
CA PRO A 23 -0.53 1.37 -10.79
C PRO A 23 0.85 0.74 -10.52
N THR A 24 1.92 1.27 -11.10
CA THR A 24 3.28 0.76 -10.93
C THR A 24 3.93 1.26 -9.65
N ALA A 25 3.31 2.21 -8.93
CA ALA A 25 3.82 2.74 -7.69
C ALA A 25 4.11 1.63 -6.66
N LEU A 26 3.30 0.56 -6.63
CA LEU A 26 3.47 -0.61 -5.75
C LEU A 26 4.89 -1.23 -5.84
N PHE A 27 5.56 -1.10 -6.98
CA PHE A 27 6.87 -1.71 -7.24
C PHE A 27 8.03 -0.71 -7.18
N ARG A 28 7.77 0.57 -6.88
CA ARG A 28 8.79 1.63 -6.90
C ARG A 28 9.43 1.90 -5.55
N PHE A 29 9.08 1.12 -4.53
CA PHE A 29 9.58 1.31 -3.17
C PHE A 29 10.84 0.50 -2.87
N ASP A 30 11.40 -0.22 -3.85
CA ASP A 30 12.67 -0.96 -3.78
C ASP A 30 12.88 -1.63 -2.41
N GLU A 31 13.89 -1.21 -1.64
CA GLU A 31 14.36 -1.79 -0.37
C GLU A 31 13.42 -1.59 0.83
N HIS A 32 12.22 -1.04 0.59
CA HIS A 32 11.30 -0.57 1.61
C HIS A 32 10.01 -1.38 1.69
N ASP A 33 9.50 -1.47 2.91
CA ASP A 33 8.25 -2.15 3.19
C ASP A 33 7.06 -1.24 2.87
N ILE A 34 5.97 -1.83 2.41
CA ILE A 34 4.74 -1.15 2.06
C ILE A 34 3.64 -1.65 3.00
N TYR A 35 2.85 -0.74 3.53
CA TYR A 35 1.64 -1.05 4.29
C TYR A 35 0.42 -0.52 3.54
N LEU A 36 -0.56 -1.40 3.29
CA LEU A 36 -1.84 -1.07 2.69
C LEU A 36 -2.95 -1.06 3.75
N PRO A 37 -3.50 0.12 4.07
CA PRO A 37 -4.72 0.23 4.87
C PRO A 37 -5.92 -0.47 4.20
N MET A 38 -6.84 -1.02 4.99
CA MET A 38 -8.06 -1.67 4.45
C MET A 38 -8.91 -0.69 3.64
N VAL A 39 -8.98 0.57 4.07
CA VAL A 39 -9.73 1.63 3.36
C VAL A 39 -9.25 1.80 1.91
N VAL A 40 -7.97 1.57 1.64
CA VAL A 40 -7.41 1.67 0.29
C VAL A 40 -7.95 0.55 -0.60
N LEU A 41 -8.03 -0.67 -0.08
CA LEU A 41 -8.62 -1.79 -0.81
C LEU A 41 -10.10 -1.56 -1.13
N GLU A 42 -10.85 -1.00 -0.18
CA GLU A 42 -12.26 -0.65 -0.39
C GLU A 42 -12.43 0.43 -1.47
N GLU A 43 -11.57 1.45 -1.47
CA GLU A 43 -11.60 2.51 -2.47
C GLU A 43 -11.19 2.03 -3.85
N LEU A 44 -10.19 1.15 -3.94
CA LEU A 44 -9.85 0.46 -5.18
C LEU A 44 -11.05 -0.37 -5.66
N ASP A 45 -11.74 -1.10 -4.80
CA ASP A 45 -12.90 -1.89 -5.22
C ASP A 45 -14.04 -1.01 -5.78
N ARG A 46 -14.34 0.11 -5.11
CA ARG A 46 -15.30 1.11 -5.61
C ARG A 46 -14.86 1.73 -6.94
N GLY A 47 -13.56 1.99 -7.10
CA GLY A 47 -12.96 2.61 -8.28
C GLY A 47 -12.93 1.74 -9.55
N LYS A 48 -13.17 0.42 -9.43
CA LYS A 48 -13.19 -0.52 -10.58
C LYS A 48 -14.28 -0.18 -11.61
N LYS A 49 -15.34 0.52 -11.19
CA LYS A 49 -16.51 0.85 -12.01
C LYS A 49 -16.21 2.00 -12.99
N GLY A 50 -16.60 1.81 -14.24
CA GLY A 50 -16.47 2.81 -15.29
C GLY A 50 -15.37 2.53 -16.31
N LEU A 51 -15.28 3.41 -17.30
CA LEU A 51 -14.38 3.29 -18.46
C LEU A 51 -13.25 4.31 -18.45
N SER A 52 -13.10 5.09 -17.38
CA SER A 52 -12.04 6.09 -17.28
C SER A 52 -10.66 5.43 -17.16
N GLU A 53 -9.62 6.21 -17.44
CA GLU A 53 -8.23 5.82 -17.22
C GLU A 53 -7.97 5.48 -15.75
N VAL A 54 -8.54 6.24 -14.82
CA VAL A 54 -8.48 5.93 -13.38
C VAL A 54 -9.09 4.56 -13.09
N SER A 55 -10.29 4.25 -13.60
CA SER A 55 -10.89 2.92 -13.41
C SER A 55 -10.06 1.81 -14.05
N ARG A 56 -9.37 2.09 -15.16
CA ARG A 56 -8.43 1.15 -15.79
C ARG A 56 -7.21 0.90 -14.88
N ASN A 57 -6.61 1.95 -14.33
CA ASN A 57 -5.48 1.85 -13.42
C ASN A 57 -5.86 1.08 -12.15
N VAL A 58 -7.01 1.38 -11.56
CA VAL A 58 -7.53 0.65 -10.39
C VAL A 58 -7.68 -0.84 -10.66
N ARG A 59 -8.20 -1.23 -11.84
CA ARG A 59 -8.28 -2.65 -12.23
C ARG A 59 -6.89 -3.26 -12.40
N GLN A 60 -5.91 -2.50 -12.88
CA GLN A 60 -4.52 -2.96 -12.99
C GLN A 60 -3.87 -3.15 -11.62
N VAL A 61 -4.05 -2.21 -10.68
CA VAL A 61 -3.60 -2.36 -9.29
C VAL A 61 -4.22 -3.59 -8.65
N SER A 62 -5.53 -3.80 -8.83
CA SER A 62 -6.21 -4.97 -8.27
C SER A 62 -5.60 -6.27 -8.77
N ARG A 63 -5.29 -6.37 -10.07
CA ARG A 63 -4.60 -7.53 -10.64
C ARG A 63 -3.21 -7.72 -10.04
N PHE A 64 -2.44 -6.64 -9.88
CA PHE A 64 -1.13 -6.73 -9.25
C PHE A 64 -1.19 -7.23 -7.81
N LEU A 65 -2.17 -6.75 -7.04
CA LEU A 65 -2.40 -7.24 -5.66
C LEU A 65 -2.83 -8.71 -5.65
N ASP A 66 -3.72 -9.11 -6.55
CA ASP A 66 -4.14 -10.51 -6.71
C ASP A 66 -2.95 -11.42 -7.08
N ASP A 67 -2.11 -10.99 -8.03
CA ASP A 67 -0.92 -11.73 -8.47
C ASP A 67 0.13 -11.87 -7.35
N LEU A 68 0.28 -10.86 -6.49
CA LEU A 68 1.15 -10.92 -5.32
C LEU A 68 0.59 -11.87 -4.24
N LEU A 69 -0.73 -11.82 -4.00
CA LEU A 69 -1.40 -12.74 -3.09
C LEU A 69 -1.27 -14.20 -3.55
N LEU A 70 -1.30 -14.46 -4.85
CA LEU A 70 -1.09 -15.81 -5.41
C LEU A 70 0.36 -16.31 -5.26
N GLN A 71 1.33 -15.41 -5.12
CA GLN A 71 2.73 -15.76 -4.86
C GLN A 71 3.03 -16.00 -3.38
N ALA A 72 2.09 -15.67 -2.49
CA ALA A 72 2.21 -15.93 -1.08
C ALA A 72 2.23 -17.46 -0.82
N PRO A 73 3.24 -18.00 -0.11
CA PRO A 73 3.38 -19.45 0.10
C PRO A 73 2.27 -20.03 0.99
N ASP A 74 1.67 -19.22 1.87
CA ASP A 74 0.65 -19.59 2.83
C ASP A 74 -0.22 -18.38 3.24
N ASN A 75 -1.32 -18.65 3.96
CA ASN A 75 -2.18 -17.58 4.48
C ASN A 75 -1.46 -16.72 5.55
N ASP A 76 -0.44 -17.27 6.20
CA ASP A 76 0.35 -16.56 7.21
C ASP A 76 1.22 -15.46 6.58
N ALA A 77 1.58 -15.59 5.30
CA ALA A 77 2.25 -14.53 4.55
C ALA A 77 1.45 -13.23 4.40
N ILE A 78 0.12 -13.25 4.59
CA ILE A 78 -0.68 -12.00 4.67
C ILE A 78 -0.34 -11.24 5.97
N THR A 79 -0.03 -11.97 7.03
CA THR A 79 0.37 -11.42 8.35
C THR A 79 1.84 -11.06 8.36
N ASP A 80 2.70 -11.93 7.81
CA ASP A 80 4.15 -11.75 7.81
C ASP A 80 4.65 -10.83 6.67
N GLY A 81 3.78 -10.50 5.72
CA GLY A 81 4.05 -9.65 4.58
C GLY A 81 4.50 -10.42 3.33
N ILE A 82 4.02 -9.98 2.17
CA ILE A 82 4.29 -10.60 0.87
C ILE A 82 5.56 -9.98 0.26
N PRO A 83 6.58 -10.76 -0.13
CA PRO A 83 7.77 -10.22 -0.79
C PRO A 83 7.41 -9.44 -2.07
N LEU A 84 7.94 -8.23 -2.22
CA LEU A 84 7.76 -7.42 -3.42
C LEU A 84 8.84 -7.75 -4.47
N PRO A 85 8.46 -7.91 -5.75
CA PRO A 85 9.41 -8.12 -6.82
C PRO A 85 10.22 -6.84 -7.06
N SER A 86 11.54 -6.96 -7.09
CA SER A 86 12.43 -5.86 -7.46
C SER A 86 12.43 -5.69 -8.98
N VAL A 87 12.03 -4.50 -9.44
CA VAL A 87 12.05 -4.12 -10.87
C VAL A 87 13.40 -3.54 -11.31
N THR A 88 14.34 -3.32 -10.38
CA THR A 88 15.52 -2.47 -10.59
C THR A 88 16.85 -3.21 -10.68
N SER A 89 16.92 -4.54 -10.52
CA SER A 89 18.23 -5.23 -10.50
C SER A 89 18.22 -6.63 -11.11
N GLU A 90 18.79 -6.74 -12.32
CA GLU A 90 19.23 -8.01 -12.92
C GLU A 90 20.40 -8.68 -12.16
N ASN A 91 20.92 -8.08 -11.08
CA ASN A 91 22.14 -8.52 -10.37
C ASN A 91 22.13 -8.32 -8.83
N MET A 92 20.99 -8.34 -8.14
CA MET A 92 20.96 -8.51 -6.67
C MET A 92 19.89 -9.53 -6.24
N PRO A 93 20.20 -10.52 -5.38
CA PRO A 93 19.32 -11.68 -5.16
C PRO A 93 18.33 -11.54 -4.00
N ASP A 94 18.36 -10.43 -3.24
CA ASP A 94 17.58 -10.34 -2.01
C ASP A 94 16.36 -9.45 -2.20
N ALA A 95 15.17 -10.01 -1.99
CA ALA A 95 13.89 -9.34 -2.09
C ALA A 95 13.91 -8.00 -1.33
N SER A 96 13.59 -6.92 -2.04
CA SER A 96 13.94 -5.57 -1.59
C SER A 96 12.99 -5.07 -0.49
N GLY A 97 11.69 -5.41 -0.52
CA GLY A 97 10.74 -5.05 0.56
C GLY A 97 9.57 -6.02 0.65
N ARG A 98 8.71 -5.84 1.67
CA ARG A 98 7.49 -6.65 1.85
C ARG A 98 6.24 -5.77 1.84
N LEU A 99 5.16 -6.32 1.30
CA LEU A 99 3.82 -5.74 1.30
C LEU A 99 3.01 -6.31 2.47
N PHE A 100 2.59 -5.44 3.36
CA PHE A 100 1.74 -5.73 4.49
C PHE A 100 0.33 -5.20 4.24
N PHE A 101 -0.66 -5.94 4.72
CA PHE A 101 -2.05 -5.50 4.73
C PHE A 101 -2.49 -5.21 6.15
N GLN A 102 -3.42 -4.27 6.30
CA GLN A 102 -4.08 -4.08 7.57
C GLN A 102 -4.98 -5.29 7.90
N THR A 103 -4.53 -6.14 8.82
CA THR A 103 -5.24 -7.35 9.25
C THR A 103 -6.11 -7.13 10.49
N ALA A 104 -5.93 -6.02 11.21
CA ALA A 104 -6.70 -5.66 12.40
C ALA A 104 -7.46 -4.34 12.21
N GLN A 105 -8.66 -4.27 12.80
CA GLN A 105 -9.37 -3.00 12.94
C GLN A 105 -8.64 -2.13 13.96
N ILE A 106 -8.10 -1.01 13.51
CA ILE A 106 -7.51 0.01 14.38
C ILE A 106 -8.67 0.90 14.84
N PRO A 107 -8.97 0.99 16.15
CA PRO A 107 -10.02 1.86 16.64
C PRO A 107 -9.73 3.31 16.24
N HIS A 108 -10.70 3.93 15.55
CA HIS A 108 -10.67 5.34 15.15
C HIS A 108 -10.79 6.22 16.40
N GLU A 109 -9.67 6.56 17.04
CA GLU A 109 -9.59 7.68 17.96
C GLU A 109 -8.77 8.80 17.33
N LEU A 110 -9.26 9.32 16.20
CA LEU A 110 -8.84 10.65 15.78
C LEU A 110 -9.44 11.68 16.74
N PRO A 111 -8.68 12.69 17.16
CA PRO A 111 -9.23 13.86 17.83
C PRO A 111 -10.40 14.40 17.01
N LYS A 112 -11.56 14.60 17.65
CA LYS A 112 -12.79 15.06 17.00
C LYS A 112 -12.66 16.45 16.34
N GLU A 113 -11.54 17.13 16.54
CA GLU A 113 -11.25 18.46 15.99
C GLU A 113 -10.61 18.48 14.59
N LEU A 114 -10.28 17.33 13.99
CA LEU A 114 -9.64 17.29 12.65
C LEU A 114 -10.65 17.56 11.52
N PRO A 115 -10.49 18.63 10.72
CA PRO A 115 -11.34 18.88 9.55
C PRO A 115 -10.90 17.99 8.38
N GLY A 116 -11.76 17.08 7.92
CA GLY A 116 -11.46 16.23 6.76
C GLY A 116 -12.47 15.08 6.56
N HIS A 117 -12.57 14.57 5.33
CA HIS A 117 -13.44 13.43 5.00
C HIS A 117 -12.87 12.11 5.56
N SER A 118 -13.75 11.13 5.77
CA SER A 118 -13.50 9.90 6.54
C SER A 118 -12.34 9.02 6.05
N GLY A 119 -11.94 9.13 4.77
CA GLY A 119 -10.85 8.34 4.15
C GLY A 119 -9.46 8.77 4.62
N ASP A 120 -9.08 10.03 4.36
CA ASP A 120 -7.76 10.61 4.68
C ASP A 120 -7.39 10.45 6.16
N ASN A 121 -8.40 10.64 7.01
CA ASN A 121 -8.36 10.48 8.45
C ASN A 121 -7.95 9.05 8.86
N SER A 122 -8.47 8.03 8.18
CA SER A 122 -8.17 6.63 8.46
C SER A 122 -6.72 6.28 8.18
N ILE A 123 -6.15 6.85 7.11
CA ILE A 123 -4.75 6.62 6.72
C ILE A 123 -3.79 7.26 7.74
N LEU A 124 -4.10 8.47 8.22
CA LEU A 124 -3.32 9.13 9.27
C LEU A 124 -3.34 8.33 10.59
N SER A 125 -4.48 7.75 10.96
CA SER A 125 -4.59 6.93 12.17
C SER A 125 -3.70 5.68 12.12
N VAL A 126 -3.61 5.03 10.97
CA VAL A 126 -2.73 3.86 10.76
C VAL A 126 -1.27 4.26 10.89
N ALA A 127 -0.87 5.37 10.26
CA ALA A 127 0.51 5.84 10.29
C ALA A 127 1.00 6.29 11.69
N ILE A 128 0.09 6.70 12.58
CA ILE A 128 0.41 7.04 13.98
C ILE A 128 0.59 5.77 14.85
N HIS A 129 -0.06 4.67 14.48
CA HIS A 129 -0.06 3.43 15.25
C HIS A 129 1.12 2.49 14.91
N LEU A 130 1.73 2.66 13.74
CA LEU A 130 2.92 1.93 13.27
C LEU A 130 4.21 2.57 13.81
#